data_AF-A0A833PHB8-F1
#
_entry.id   AF-A0A833PHB8-F1
#
_cell.length_a   1.000
_cell.length_b   1.000
_cell.length_c   1.000
_cell.angle_alpha   90.00
_cell.angle_beta   90.00
_cell.angle_gamma   90.00
#
_symmetry.space_group_name_H-M   'P 1'
#
loop_
_entity.id
_entity.type
_entity.pdbx_description
1 polymer ?
#
loop_
_entity_poly.entity_id
_entity_poly.type
_entity_poly.pdbx_seq_one_letter_code
_entity_poly.pdbx_strand_id
1 'polypeptide(L)'
;MENRWHADQENDMRPDVKALPCPWCGYDHGVVVDTEMHEGEHLNTWTAQASCHECGAASPNSDIGPFPHPLKDDYDQVDWENEHEVVNFAVKVWNCRA
;
A
#
# COMPACT_ATOMS: atom_id res chain seq x y z
N MET A 1 -0.30 -15.53 1.32
CA MET A 1 1.11 -15.36 0.88
C MET A 1 1.48 -13.92 1.17
N GLU A 2 2.61 -13.67 1.83
CA GLU A 2 3.06 -12.32 2.17
C GLU A 2 4.21 -11.91 1.25
N ASN A 3 4.07 -10.83 0.49
CA ASN A 3 5.15 -10.22 -0.28
C ASN A 3 5.51 -8.86 0.29
N ARG A 4 6.77 -8.45 0.13
CA ARG A 4 7.26 -7.12 0.51
C ARG A 4 7.81 -6.37 -0.69
N TRP A 5 7.22 -5.22 -0.95
CA TRP A 5 7.51 -4.31 -2.05
C TRP A 5 8.37 -3.15 -1.54
N HIS A 6 9.45 -2.87 -2.27
CA HIS A 6 10.35 -1.77 -1.94
C HIS A 6 10.39 -0.74 -3.09
N ALA A 7 10.48 0.54 -2.73
CA ALA A 7 10.57 1.62 -3.72
C ALA A 7 11.89 1.60 -4.53
N ASP A 8 12.92 0.92 -4.04
CA ASP A 8 14.25 0.78 -4.63
C ASP A 8 14.49 -0.59 -5.30
N GLN A 9 13.49 -1.48 -5.34
CA GLN A 9 13.61 -2.73 -6.08
C GLN A 9 13.73 -2.47 -7.59
N GLU A 10 14.70 -3.12 -8.23
CA GLU A 10 14.98 -3.02 -9.67
C GLU A 10 14.21 -4.08 -10.49
N ASN A 11 13.05 -4.55 -10.00
CA ASN A 11 12.18 -5.50 -10.69
C ASN A 11 10.79 -4.90 -10.94
N ASP A 12 9.89 -5.67 -11.55
CA ASP A 12 8.50 -5.26 -11.80
C ASP A 12 7.67 -5.08 -10.51
N MET A 13 8.25 -5.34 -9.33
CA MET A 13 7.60 -5.17 -8.02
C MET A 13 7.88 -3.80 -7.39
N ARG A 14 7.99 -2.77 -8.23
CA ARG A 14 8.19 -1.39 -7.78
C ARG A 14 6.86 -0.64 -7.81
N PRO A 15 6.44 0.05 -6.72
CA PRO A 15 5.30 0.94 -6.78
C PRO A 15 5.52 2.09 -7.78
N ASP A 16 4.51 2.41 -8.58
CA ASP A 16 4.51 3.55 -9.50
C ASP A 16 4.36 4.88 -8.74
N VAL A 17 3.63 4.83 -7.63
CA VAL A 17 3.42 5.98 -6.75
C VAL A 17 4.63 6.14 -5.83
N LYS A 18 5.24 7.32 -5.83
CA LYS A 18 6.33 7.63 -4.90
C LYS A 18 5.80 7.88 -3.49
N ALA A 19 6.34 7.15 -2.51
CA ALA A 19 6.04 7.37 -1.11
C ALA A 19 6.65 8.69 -0.59
N LEU A 20 5.90 9.39 0.27
CA LEU A 20 6.38 10.53 1.03
C LEU A 20 7.26 10.08 2.21
N PRO A 21 8.17 10.94 2.70
CA PRO A 21 9.01 10.62 3.86
C PRO A 21 8.19 10.25 5.09
N CYS A 22 8.72 9.35 5.92
CA CYS A 22 8.10 8.96 7.18
C CYS A 22 7.81 10.20 8.05
N PRO A 23 6.54 10.49 8.41
CA PRO A 23 6.21 11.68 9.19
C PRO A 23 6.67 11.58 10.65
N TRP A 24 7.07 10.39 11.12
CA TRP A 24 7.54 10.17 12.50
C TRP A 24 9.06 10.33 12.64
N CYS A 25 9.85 9.70 11.77
CA CYS A 25 11.32 9.72 11.84
C CYS A 25 12.00 10.54 10.72
N GLY A 26 11.25 11.02 9.73
CA GLY A 26 11.77 11.79 8.61
C GLY A 26 12.49 10.97 7.52
N TYR A 27 12.63 9.65 7.70
CA TYR A 27 13.30 8.78 6.73
C TYR A 27 12.52 8.70 5.42
N ASP A 28 13.16 8.99 4.29
CA ASP A 28 12.55 9.18 2.98
C ASP A 28 12.84 8.06 1.96
N HIS A 29 13.71 7.12 2.31
CA HIS A 29 14.13 6.01 1.45
C HIS A 29 13.63 4.64 1.91
N GLY A 30 12.90 4.56 3.02
CA GLY A 30 12.54 3.28 3.65
C GLY A 30 11.05 3.05 3.78
N VAL A 31 10.22 3.44 2.83
CA VAL A 31 8.82 2.98 2.84
C VAL A 31 8.75 1.66 2.11
N VAL A 32 8.25 0.64 2.82
CA VAL A 32 7.99 -0.70 2.29
C VAL A 32 6.50 -0.96 2.31
N VAL A 33 6.01 -1.78 1.37
CA VAL A 33 4.60 -2.17 1.32
C VAL A 33 4.52 -3.68 1.42
N ASP A 34 3.86 -4.17 2.45
CA ASP A 34 3.60 -5.59 2.64
C ASP A 34 2.23 -5.92 2.06
N THR A 35 2.10 -7.00 1.28
CA THR A 35 0.82 -7.47 0.72
C THR A 35 0.41 -8.80 1.32
N GLU A 36 -0.90 -9.04 1.37
CA GLU A 36 -1.51 -10.29 1.79
C GLU A 36 -2.56 -10.72 0.77
N MET A 37 -2.44 -11.94 0.25
CA MET A 37 -3.45 -12.56 -0.60
C MET A 37 -4.53 -13.25 0.24
N HIS A 38 -5.79 -12.91 -0.03
CA HIS A 38 -6.99 -13.54 0.52
C HIS A 38 -7.61 -14.45 -0.55
N GLU A 39 -7.68 -15.75 -0.26
CA GLU A 39 -8.26 -16.74 -1.17
C GLU A 39 -9.79 -16.68 -1.10
N GLY A 40 -10.43 -16.40 -2.24
CA GLY A 40 -11.89 -16.47 -2.40
C GLY A 40 -12.33 -17.73 -3.15
N GLU A 41 -13.62 -18.07 -3.09
CA GLU A 41 -14.17 -19.25 -3.80
C GLU A 41 -14.03 -19.14 -5.33
N HIS A 42 -13.91 -17.91 -5.86
CA HIS A 42 -13.89 -17.66 -7.31
C HIS A 42 -12.68 -16.86 -7.76
N LEU A 43 -12.22 -15.89 -6.96
CA LEU A 43 -11.11 -15.00 -7.28
C LEU A 43 -10.34 -14.69 -5.99
N ASN A 44 -9.03 -14.49 -6.12
CA ASN A 44 -8.17 -14.08 -5.02
C ASN A 44 -8.11 -12.56 -4.99
N THR A 45 -8.15 -11.98 -3.80
CA THR A 45 -8.01 -10.52 -3.61
C THR A 45 -6.76 -10.22 -2.81
N TRP A 46 -6.20 -9.04 -2.99
CA TRP A 46 -5.03 -8.58 -2.27
C TRP A 46 -5.39 -7.46 -1.31
N THR A 47 -4.72 -7.44 -0.15
CA THR A 47 -4.62 -6.25 0.69
C THR A 47 -3.15 -5.86 0.83
N ALA A 48 -2.87 -4.61 1.16
CA ALA A 48 -1.52 -4.10 1.32
C ALA A 48 -1.41 -3.08 2.45
N GLN A 49 -0.27 -3.00 3.11
CA GLN A 49 0.01 -2.00 4.14
C GLN A 49 1.39 -1.41 3.96
N ALA A 50 1.46 -0.07 3.93
CA ALA A 50 2.72 0.64 3.88
C ALA A 50 3.27 0.88 5.30
N SER A 51 4.58 0.72 5.46
CA SER A 51 5.28 0.99 6.70
C SER A 51 6.67 1.58 6.48
N CYS A 52 7.17 2.31 7.47
CA CYS A 52 8.55 2.76 7.50
C CYS A 52 9.45 1.62 7.97
N HIS A 53 10.37 1.20 7.12
CA HIS A 53 11.43 0.23 7.38
C HIS A 53 12.29 0.59 8.60
N GLU A 54 12.57 1.88 8.81
CA GLU A 54 13.48 2.33 9.86
C GLU A 54 12.83 2.31 11.25
N CYS A 55 11.63 2.89 11.38
CA CYS A 55 10.98 3.08 12.69
C CYS A 55 9.74 2.21 12.91
N GLY A 56 9.33 1.41 11.92
CA GLY A 56 8.17 0.51 11.99
C GLY A 56 6.81 1.20 12.00
N ALA A 57 6.74 2.52 11.82
CA ALA A 57 5.46 3.23 11.76
C ALA A 57 4.69 2.78 10.51
N ALA A 58 3.43 2.39 10.67
CA ALA A 58 2.60 1.86 9.58
C ALA A 58 1.38 2.74 9.32
N SER A 59 0.95 2.82 8.06
CA SER A 59 -0.34 3.39 7.70
C SER A 59 -1.47 2.40 8.02
N PRO A 60 -2.73 2.82 7.92
CA PRO A 60 -3.84 1.87 7.72
C PRO A 60 -3.56 0.92 6.55
N ASN A 61 -4.21 -0.25 6.58
CA ASN A 61 -4.24 -1.18 5.45
C ASN A 61 -4.98 -0.54 4.26
N SER A 62 -4.69 -0.99 3.03
CA SER A 62 -5.37 -0.58 1.80
C SER A 62 -6.88 -0.77 1.88
N ASP A 63 -7.37 -1.81 2.54
CA ASP A 63 -8.80 -1.99 2.84
C ASP A 63 -9.23 -1.05 4.00
N ILE A 64 -9.22 0.26 3.72
CA ILE A 64 -9.71 1.29 4.64
C ILE A 64 -11.25 1.34 4.73
N GLY A 65 -11.93 0.44 4.01
CA GLY A 65 -13.38 0.32 3.96
C GLY A 65 -14.07 1.43 3.15
N PRO A 66 -15.34 1.25 2.78
CA PRO A 66 -16.06 2.11 1.82
C PRO A 66 -16.58 3.43 2.40
N PHE A 67 -16.14 3.81 3.61
CA PHE A 67 -16.64 4.99 4.31
C PHE A 67 -16.17 6.29 3.64
N PRO A 68 -16.82 7.44 3.85
CA PRO A 68 -16.33 8.70 3.28
C PRO A 68 -14.91 9.05 3.77
N HIS A 69 -13.95 9.09 2.85
CA HIS A 69 -12.56 9.46 3.12
C HIS A 69 -11.93 10.14 1.88
N PRO A 70 -10.80 10.86 2.02
CA PRO A 70 -10.18 11.60 0.90
C PRO A 70 -9.82 10.74 -0.31
N LEU A 71 -9.54 9.45 -0.09
CA LEU A 71 -9.20 8.49 -1.13
C LEU A 71 -10.40 7.68 -1.67
N LYS A 72 -11.65 8.12 -1.46
CA LYS A 72 -12.83 7.29 -1.77
C LYS A 72 -12.92 6.93 -3.25
N ASP A 73 -12.71 7.92 -4.12
CA ASP A 73 -12.78 7.71 -5.56
C ASP A 73 -11.66 6.77 -6.05
N ASP A 74 -10.45 6.90 -5.48
CA ASP A 74 -9.34 5.98 -5.75
C ASP A 74 -9.67 4.55 -5.26
N TYR A 75 -10.21 4.41 -4.04
CA TYR A 75 -10.59 3.12 -3.43
C TYR A 75 -11.61 2.37 -4.29
N ASP A 76 -12.66 3.07 -4.74
CA ASP A 76 -13.74 2.49 -5.56
C ASP A 76 -13.24 2.04 -6.95
N GLN A 77 -12.04 2.45 -7.37
CA GLN A 77 -11.43 2.13 -8.66
C GLN A 77 -10.31 1.09 -8.58
N VAL A 78 -9.86 0.70 -7.39
CA VAL A 78 -8.80 -0.30 -7.22
C VAL A 78 -9.28 -1.65 -7.76
N ASP A 79 -8.51 -2.24 -8.67
CA ASP A 79 -8.65 -3.67 -8.98
C ASP A 79 -8.02 -4.51 -7.86
N TRP A 80 -8.85 -4.99 -6.95
CA TRP A 80 -8.43 -5.79 -5.79
C TRP A 80 -7.82 -7.16 -6.16
N GLU A 81 -7.97 -7.60 -7.41
CA GLU A 81 -7.35 -8.84 -7.91
C GLU A 81 -5.92 -8.60 -8.41
N ASN A 82 -5.54 -7.33 -8.63
CA ASN A 82 -4.22 -6.93 -9.09
C ASN A 82 -3.35 -6.42 -7.93
N GLU A 83 -2.40 -7.25 -7.49
CA GLU A 83 -1.48 -6.93 -6.38
C GLU A 83 -0.79 -5.57 -6.55
N HIS A 84 -0.36 -5.23 -7.77
CA HIS A 84 0.38 -4.00 -8.04
C HIS A 84 -0.49 -2.75 -7.87
N GLU A 85 -1.77 -2.82 -8.24
CA GLU A 85 -2.72 -1.72 -8.01
C GLU A 85 -3.00 -1.52 -6.52
N VAL A 86 -3.17 -2.61 -5.77
CA VAL A 86 -3.36 -2.57 -4.31
C VAL A 86 -2.12 -1.98 -3.61
N VAL A 87 -0.91 -2.32 -4.06
CA VAL A 87 0.35 -1.74 -3.58
C VAL A 87 0.40 -0.23 -3.84
N ASN A 88 0.10 0.19 -5.07
CA ASN A 88 0.03 1.61 -5.43
C ASN A 88 -0.98 2.37 -4.55
N PHE A 89 -2.13 1.74 -4.26
CA PHE A 89 -3.13 2.32 -3.38
C PHE A 89 -2.65 2.41 -1.92
N ALA A 90 -1.96 1.40 -1.39
CA ALA A 90 -1.36 1.48 -0.05
C ALA A 90 -0.34 2.62 0.08
N VAL A 91 0.43 2.92 -0.97
CA VAL A 91 1.32 4.10 -0.98
C VAL A 91 0.50 5.41 -0.99
N LYS A 92 -0.63 5.47 -1.68
CA LYS A 92 -1.54 6.63 -1.60
C LYS A 92 -2.12 6.78 -0.19
N VAL A 93 -2.50 5.68 0.48
CA VAL A 93 -2.95 5.68 1.88
C VAL A 93 -1.86 6.22 2.81
N TRP A 94 -0.60 5.77 2.65
CA TRP A 94 0.55 6.32 3.36
C TRP A 94 0.75 7.82 3.14
N ASN A 95 0.57 8.27 1.90
CA ASN A 95 0.72 9.67 1.52
C ASN A 95 -0.46 10.53 2.00
N CYS A 96 -1.62 9.93 2.27
CA CYS A 96 -2.82 10.62 2.73
C CYS A 96 -2.70 10.99 4.20
N ARG A 97 -2.25 12.22 4.44
CA ARG A 97 -2.15 12.84 5.76
C ARG A 97 -3.36 13.76 5.95
N ALA A 98 -4.50 13.17 6.30
CA ALA A 98 -5.67 13.93 6.75
C ALA A 98 -5.51 14.37 8.21
#